data_AF-A0AAU8DIE9-F1
#
_entry.id   AF-A0AAU8DIE9-F1
#
_cell.length_a   1.000
_cell.length_b   1.000
_cell.length_c   1.000
_cell.angle_alpha   90.00
_cell.angle_beta   90.00
_cell.angle_gamma   90.00
#
_symmetry.space_group_name_H-M   'P 1'
#
loop_
_entity.id
_entity.type
_entity.pdbx_description
1 polymer ?
#
loop_
_entity_poly.entity_id
_entity_poly.type
_entity_poly.pdbx_seq_one_letter_code
_entity_poly.pdbx_strand_id
1 'polypeptide(L)'
;MGCEQSSRNWGWCRRQNRDARELPLANLALRLWQELTDEIGHDLGFRRCGLIYATNDAKQLAEWDKWREVARRFDVNTRMFTAEKATAAVPAAGGRKWLGGVHVADDGKAEP
;
A
#
# COMPACT_ATOMS: atom_id res chain seq x y z
N MET A 1 -6.62 -4.25 27.49
CA MET A 1 -7.93 -4.64 26.90
C MET A 1 -8.09 -3.88 25.59
N GLY A 2 -7.55 -4.42 24.51
CA GLY A 2 -7.82 -3.97 23.14
C GLY A 2 -8.72 -5.01 22.48
N CYS A 3 -10.03 -4.86 22.67
CA CYS A 3 -11.04 -5.83 22.25
C CYS A 3 -12.02 -5.25 21.22
N GLU A 4 -11.54 -4.32 20.39
CA GLU A 4 -12.29 -3.74 19.28
C GLU A 4 -11.51 -3.90 17.98
N GLN A 5 -12.18 -3.71 16.84
CA GLN A 5 -11.69 -3.99 15.49
C GLN A 5 -10.28 -3.40 15.19
N SER A 6 -9.86 -2.38 15.93
CA SER A 6 -8.52 -1.79 15.95
C SER A 6 -7.40 -2.77 16.33
N SER A 7 -7.58 -3.67 17.31
CA SER A 7 -6.54 -4.64 17.73
C SER A 7 -6.41 -5.86 16.80
N ARG A 8 -7.32 -5.97 15.82
CA ARG A 8 -7.34 -7.03 14.80
C ARG A 8 -7.17 -6.50 13.38
N ASN A 9 -6.99 -5.19 13.22
CA ASN A 9 -6.59 -4.69 11.92
C ASN A 9 -5.16 -5.21 11.65
N TRP A 10 -4.87 -5.60 10.42
CA TRP A 10 -3.52 -6.05 10.06
C TRP A 10 -2.53 -4.87 9.96
N GLY A 11 -2.90 -3.69 10.47
CA GLY A 11 -2.06 -2.52 10.48
C GLY A 11 -1.96 -1.76 9.16
N TRP A 12 -2.58 -2.21 8.08
CA TRP A 12 -2.34 -1.63 6.75
C TRP A 12 -2.97 -0.25 6.57
N CYS A 13 -2.13 0.77 6.46
CA CYS A 13 -2.52 2.09 5.97
C CYS A 13 -2.31 2.15 4.45
N ARG A 14 -3.24 1.55 3.71
CA ARG A 14 -3.19 1.46 2.24
C ARG A 14 -3.94 2.60 1.57
N ARG A 15 -3.41 3.08 0.44
CA ARG A 15 -4.10 3.98 -0.52
C ARG A 15 -4.39 3.28 -1.84
N GLN A 16 -3.59 2.27 -2.20
CA GLN A 16 -3.81 1.48 -3.42
C GLN A 16 -5.22 0.89 -3.46
N ASN A 17 -5.91 1.07 -4.59
CA ASN A 17 -7.28 0.60 -4.86
C ASN A 17 -8.36 1.20 -3.93
N ARG A 18 -8.10 2.31 -3.24
CA ARG A 18 -9.17 3.06 -2.58
C ARG A 18 -10.02 3.82 -3.60
N ASP A 19 -11.28 4.03 -3.22
CA ASP A 19 -12.14 4.97 -3.93
C ASP A 19 -11.52 6.37 -3.85
N ALA A 20 -11.56 7.11 -4.96
CA ALA A 20 -10.99 8.44 -5.05
C ALA A 20 -11.50 9.39 -3.94
N ARG A 21 -12.75 9.20 -3.49
CA ARG A 21 -13.38 10.01 -2.44
C ARG A 21 -12.76 9.78 -1.06
N GLU A 22 -12.15 8.62 -0.83
CA GLU A 22 -11.51 8.29 0.45
C GLU A 22 -10.04 8.72 0.52
N LEU A 23 -9.41 8.99 -0.63
CA LEU A 23 -7.98 9.30 -0.70
C LEU A 23 -7.57 10.57 0.08
N PRO A 24 -8.35 11.68 0.06
CA PRO A 24 -8.01 12.85 0.88
C PRO A 24 -7.96 12.54 2.37
N LEU A 25 -8.93 11.76 2.87
CA LEU A 25 -8.99 11.37 4.27
C LEU A 25 -7.85 10.41 4.62
N ALA A 26 -7.53 9.45 3.75
CA ALA A 26 -6.42 8.52 3.94
C ALA A 26 -5.06 9.24 3.95
N ASN A 27 -4.85 10.22 3.07
CA ASN A 27 -3.65 11.06 3.06
C ASN A 27 -3.51 11.87 4.35
N LEU A 28 -4.60 12.47 4.85
CA LEU A 28 -4.60 13.20 6.11
C LEU A 28 -4.29 12.29 7.29
N ALA A 29 -4.90 11.10 7.36
CA ALA A 29 -4.63 10.13 8.42
C ALA A 29 -3.15 9.71 8.44
N LEU A 30 -2.56 9.39 7.28
CA LEU A 30 -1.15 9.05 7.16
C LEU A 30 -0.21 10.17 7.62
N ARG A 31 -0.59 11.43 7.36
CA ARG A 31 0.17 12.59 7.81
C ARG A 31 0.09 12.73 9.34
N LEU A 32 -1.11 12.64 9.90
CA LEU A 32 -1.34 12.75 11.34
C LEU A 32 -0.59 11.64 12.10
N TRP A 33 -0.60 10.40 11.63
CA TRP A 33 0.17 9.31 12.27
C TRP A 33 1.68 9.59 12.34
N GLN A 34 2.23 10.28 11.33
CA GLN A 34 3.63 10.68 11.35
C GLN A 34 3.87 11.81 12.35
N GLU A 35 3.05 12.86 12.31
CA GLU A 35 3.16 14.02 13.22
C GLU A 35 2.99 13.61 14.69
N LEU A 36 2.02 12.73 14.99
CA LEU A 36 1.78 12.20 16.32
C LEU A 36 2.99 11.45 16.89
N THR A 37 3.71 10.69 16.06
CA THR A 37 4.94 10.00 16.49
C THR A 37 6.00 11.01 16.94
N ASP A 38 6.14 12.11 16.21
CA ASP A 38 7.10 13.17 16.51
C ASP A 38 6.68 13.98 17.75
N GLU A 39 5.38 14.24 17.94
CA GLU A 39 4.86 15.01 19.08
C GLU A 39 4.96 14.28 20.42
N ILE A 40 4.68 12.98 20.45
CA ILE A 40 4.66 12.22 21.72
C ILE A 40 6.04 11.67 22.13
N GLY A 41 7.02 11.71 21.23
CA GLY A 41 8.38 11.19 21.48
C GLY A 41 8.44 9.67 21.72
N HIS A 42 7.38 8.95 21.36
CA HIS A 42 7.25 7.50 21.49
C HIS A 42 6.99 6.87 20.12
N ASP A 43 7.66 5.74 19.86
CA ASP A 43 7.50 5.00 18.62
C ASP A 43 6.14 4.29 18.57
N LEU A 44 5.23 4.82 17.74
CA LEU A 44 3.91 4.25 17.49
C LEU A 44 3.94 3.04 16.53
N GLY A 45 5.12 2.60 16.09
CA GLY A 45 5.26 1.47 15.19
C GLY A 45 4.75 1.73 13.76
N PHE A 46 4.41 2.98 13.42
CA PHE A 46 4.06 3.35 12.05
C PHE A 46 5.32 3.37 11.16
N ARG A 47 5.27 2.63 10.05
CA ARG A 47 6.35 2.56 9.06
C ARG A 47 5.79 2.62 7.65
N ARG A 48 6.33 3.52 6.84
CA ARG A 48 6.13 3.53 5.38
C ARG A 48 7.05 2.49 4.75
N CYS A 49 6.58 1.24 4.69
CA CYS A 49 7.36 0.14 4.13
C CYS A 49 7.12 -0.09 2.63
N GLY A 50 6.21 0.69 2.03
CA GLY A 50 5.71 0.44 0.70
C GLY A 50 4.85 -0.83 0.62
N LEU A 51 4.12 -0.97 -0.47
CA LEU A 51 3.30 -2.14 -0.71
C LEU A 51 3.42 -2.62 -2.14
N ILE A 52 3.70 -3.92 -2.32
CA ILE A 52 3.84 -4.55 -3.63
C ILE A 52 2.74 -5.60 -3.78
N TYR A 53 1.94 -5.46 -4.83
CA TYR A 53 1.05 -6.51 -5.30
C TYR A 53 1.64 -7.14 -6.56
N ALA A 54 1.62 -8.47 -6.64
CA ALA A 54 1.98 -9.21 -7.84
C ALA A 54 0.79 -10.07 -8.28
N THR A 55 0.59 -10.24 -9.58
CA THR A 55 -0.54 -11.02 -10.12
C THR A 55 -0.17 -11.74 -11.41
N ASN A 56 -0.96 -12.79 -11.69
CA ASN A 56 -0.97 -13.51 -12.96
C ASN A 56 -2.21 -13.21 -13.81
N ASP A 57 -3.07 -12.30 -13.35
CA ASP A 57 -4.27 -11.90 -14.07
C ASP A 57 -4.04 -10.59 -14.84
N ALA A 58 -4.11 -10.68 -16.17
CA ALA A 58 -3.99 -9.53 -17.06
C ALA A 58 -5.10 -8.48 -16.85
N LYS A 59 -6.30 -8.90 -16.43
CA LYS A 59 -7.41 -7.98 -16.13
C LYS A 59 -7.08 -7.12 -14.91
N GLN A 60 -6.55 -7.75 -13.87
CA GLN A 60 -6.15 -7.06 -12.65
C GLN A 60 -5.01 -6.06 -12.91
N LEU A 61 -4.03 -6.42 -13.76
CA LEU A 61 -2.99 -5.47 -14.19
C LEU A 61 -3.59 -4.26 -14.91
N ALA A 62 -4.54 -4.48 -15.82
CA ALA A 62 -5.19 -3.40 -16.55
C ALA A 62 -6.05 -2.51 -15.62
N GLU A 63 -6.65 -3.05 -14.57
CA GLU A 63 -7.36 -2.26 -13.55
C GLU A 63 -6.39 -1.38 -12.75
N TRP A 64 -5.26 -1.91 -12.29
CA TRP A 64 -4.23 -1.12 -11.62
C TRP A 64 -3.64 -0.05 -12.53
N ASP A 65 -3.43 -0.40 -13.81
CA ASP A 65 -2.95 0.52 -14.85
C ASP A 65 -3.87 1.73 -15.00
N LYS A 66 -5.19 1.49 -15.12
CA LYS A 66 -6.22 2.53 -15.19
C LYS A 66 -6.30 3.36 -13.91
N TRP A 67 -6.16 2.72 -12.74
CA TRP A 67 -6.21 3.42 -11.46
C TRP A 67 -5.02 4.36 -11.24
N ARG A 68 -3.91 4.23 -11.99
CA ARG A 68 -2.78 5.17 -11.92
C ARG A 68 -3.16 6.62 -12.18
N GLU A 69 -4.14 6.89 -13.04
CA GLU A 69 -4.60 8.26 -13.26
C GLU A 69 -5.27 8.84 -12.01
N VAL A 70 -5.95 8.01 -11.22
CA VAL A 70 -6.46 8.42 -9.92
C VAL A 70 -5.30 8.61 -8.95
N ALA A 71 -4.37 7.66 -8.88
CA ALA A 71 -3.19 7.73 -8.02
C ALA A 71 -2.43 9.05 -8.19
N ARG A 72 -2.15 9.43 -9.44
CA ARG A 72 -1.43 10.67 -9.79
C ARG A 72 -2.16 11.94 -9.33
N ARG A 73 -3.51 11.96 -9.36
CA ARG A 73 -4.30 13.12 -8.90
C ARG A 73 -4.20 13.35 -7.40
N PHE A 74 -3.94 12.29 -6.63
CA PHE A 74 -3.87 12.34 -5.17
C PHE A 74 -2.44 12.15 -4.63
N ASP A 75 -1.43 12.35 -5.50
CA ASP A 75 -0.01 12.22 -5.18
C ASP A 75 0.35 10.86 -4.56
N VAL A 76 -0.28 9.80 -5.06
CA VAL A 76 0.05 8.42 -4.68
C VAL A 76 1.11 7.89 -5.66
N ASN A 77 2.31 7.64 -5.16
CA ASN A 77 3.44 7.15 -5.94
C ASN A 77 3.29 5.66 -6.29
N THR A 78 2.45 5.41 -7.29
CA THR A 78 2.16 4.07 -7.82
C THR A 78 3.02 3.79 -9.06
N ARG A 79 3.75 2.67 -9.06
CA ARG A 79 4.60 2.22 -10.16
C ARG A 79 4.20 0.81 -10.59
N MET A 80 3.97 0.60 -11.89
CA MET A 80 3.73 -0.76 -12.41
C MET A 80 5.04 -1.51 -12.54
N PHE A 81 5.01 -2.78 -12.14
CA PHE A 81 6.10 -3.71 -12.27
C PHE A 81 5.85 -4.64 -13.44
N THR A 82 6.88 -4.78 -14.28
CA THR A 82 7.02 -5.87 -15.26
C THR A 82 7.04 -7.22 -14.56
N ALA A 83 6.74 -8.31 -15.28
CA ALA A 83 6.90 -9.69 -14.82
C ALA A 83 8.21 -9.94 -14.05
N GLU A 84 9.35 -9.53 -14.61
CA GLU A 84 10.67 -9.73 -14.02
C GLU A 84 10.81 -9.03 -12.65
N LYS A 85 10.49 -7.73 -12.59
CA LYS A 85 10.48 -6.96 -11.34
C LYS A 85 9.50 -7.51 -10.30
N ALA A 86 8.32 -7.97 -10.73
CA ALA A 86 7.33 -8.55 -9.83
C ALA A 86 7.82 -9.88 -9.24
N THR A 87 8.43 -10.76 -10.04
CA THR A 87 9.01 -12.03 -9.57
C THR A 87 10.25 -11.83 -8.71
N ALA A 88 11.07 -10.83 -8.99
CA ALA A 88 12.21 -10.48 -8.15
C ALA A 88 11.75 -9.93 -6.78
N ALA A 89 10.70 -9.10 -6.76
CA ALA A 89 10.20 -8.47 -5.55
C ALA A 89 9.31 -9.39 -4.69
N VAL A 90 8.55 -10.28 -5.32
CA VAL A 90 7.67 -11.24 -4.64
C VAL A 90 7.99 -12.65 -5.13
N PRO A 91 8.94 -13.36 -4.49
CA PRO A 91 9.26 -14.73 -4.88
C PRO A 91 8.07 -15.66 -4.67
N ALA A 92 7.62 -16.35 -5.72
CA ALA A 92 6.57 -17.36 -5.63
C ALA A 92 7.16 -18.76 -5.41
N ALA A 93 6.48 -19.58 -4.61
CA ALA A 93 6.86 -20.97 -4.40
C ALA A 93 6.91 -21.74 -5.74
N GLY A 94 7.92 -22.59 -5.92
CA GLY A 94 8.07 -23.44 -7.10
C GLY A 94 8.54 -22.71 -8.37
N GLY A 95 9.16 -21.53 -8.27
CA GLY A 95 9.76 -20.83 -9.42
C GLY A 95 8.73 -20.20 -10.38
N ARG A 96 7.48 -20.07 -9.95
CA ARG A 96 6.41 -19.45 -10.72
C ARG A 96 6.76 -17.98 -11.00
N LYS A 97 6.65 -17.58 -12.27
CA LYS A 97 6.79 -16.17 -12.67
C LYS A 97 5.45 -15.46 -12.55
N TRP A 98 5.50 -14.19 -12.15
CA TRP A 98 4.34 -13.31 -12.13
C TRP A 98 4.17 -12.67 -13.51
N LEU A 99 2.94 -12.40 -13.92
CA LEU A 99 2.68 -11.65 -15.16
C LEU A 99 3.05 -10.16 -14.98
N GLY A 100 2.90 -9.63 -13.77
CA GLY A 100 3.30 -8.27 -13.42
C GLY A 100 2.91 -7.92 -11.99
N GLY A 101 3.03 -6.65 -11.65
CA GLY A 101 2.67 -6.14 -10.33
C GLY A 101 2.47 -4.64 -10.27
N VAL A 102 2.15 -4.14 -9.09
CA VAL A 102 2.11 -2.71 -8.77
C VAL A 102 2.80 -2.47 -7.43
N HIS A 103 3.61 -1.43 -7.36
CA HIS A 103 4.29 -0.98 -6.16
C HIS A 103 3.81 0.41 -5.78
N VAL A 104 3.37 0.57 -4.53
CA VAL A 104 3.06 1.88 -3.94
C VAL A 104 4.08 2.15 -2.85
N ALA A 105 5.03 3.03 -3.14
CA ALA A 105 6.21 3.24 -2.29
C ALA A 105 5.86 3.87 -0.93
N ASP A 106 4.83 4.72 -0.91
CA ASP A 106 4.51 5.56 0.23
C ASP A 106 3.38 4.99 1.11
N ASP A 107 2.88 3.79 0.80
CA ASP A 107 1.95 3.06 1.67
C ASP A 107 2.70 2.46 2.86
N GLY A 108 1.99 2.22 3.96
CA GLY A 108 2.62 1.83 5.22
C GLY A 108 1.82 0.83 6.02
N LYS A 109 2.46 0.35 7.08
CA LYS A 109 1.86 -0.47 8.13
C LYS A 109 2.03 0.29 9.46
N ALA A 110 0.96 0.38 10.25
CA ALA A 110 0.98 0.69 11.67
C ALA A 110 0.87 -0.62 12.46
N GLU A 111 1.56 -0.79 13.58
CA GLU A 111 1.26 -1.89 14.50
C GLU A 111 0.21 -1.42 15.51
N PRO A 112 -0.98 -2.06 15.59
CA PRO A 112 -2.01 -1.72 16.58
C PRO A 112 -1.70 -2.25 17.99
#